data_AF-A0A6L8Q7P7-F1
#
_entry.id   AF-A0A6L8Q7P7-F1
#
_cell.length_a   1.000
_cell.length_b   1.000
_cell.length_c   1.000
_cell.angle_alpha   90.00
_cell.angle_beta   90.00
_cell.angle_gamma   90.00
#
_symmetry.space_group_name_H-M   'P 1'
#
loop_
_entity.id
_entity.type
_entity.pdbx_description
1 polymer ?
#
loop_
_entity_poly.entity_id
_entity_poly.type
_entity_poly.pdbx_seq_one_letter_code
_entity_poly.pdbx_strand_id
1 'polypeptide(L)'
;MVEVVLIIHFMVILFFVFGFPIALYYNHRMFRIIHASGLAGVTVLMVLGIPCPLTIWEEILRENRLYGGSFITSWLNKIIYLEGIATEVVILLSAGFTILVASSFIWKPLKGIDDKKNH
;
A
#
# COMPACT_ATOMS: atom_id res chain seq x y z
N MET A 1 3.89 18.41 -9.92
CA MET A 1 3.83 18.16 -8.47
C MET A 1 2.76 17.13 -8.12
N VAL A 2 1.48 17.32 -8.49
CA VAL A 2 0.41 16.30 -8.34
C VAL A 2 0.79 14.96 -8.98
N GLU A 3 1.30 14.97 -10.22
CA GLU A 3 1.75 13.76 -10.93
C GLU A 3 2.79 12.95 -10.14
N VAL A 4 3.73 13.62 -9.46
CA VAL A 4 4.76 12.95 -8.67
C VAL A 4 4.13 12.26 -7.46
N VAL A 5 3.20 12.93 -6.77
CA VAL A 5 2.47 12.33 -5.64
C VAL A 5 1.67 11.11 -6.10
N LEU A 6 1.02 11.21 -7.26
CA LEU A 6 0.21 10.13 -7.81
C LEU A 6 1.05 8.93 -8.27
N ILE A 7 2.21 9.19 -8.89
CA ILE A 7 3.19 8.16 -9.25
C ILE A 7 3.70 7.47 -7.98
N ILE A 8 4.04 8.23 -6.93
CA ILE A 8 4.46 7.65 -5.65
C ILE A 8 3.33 6.81 -5.04
N HIS A 9 2.08 7.29 -5.08
CA HIS A 9 0.93 6.52 -4.60
C HIS A 9 0.79 5.20 -5.35
N PHE A 10 0.89 5.26 -6.67
CA PHE A 10 0.86 4.06 -7.51
C PHE A 10 2.01 3.11 -7.19
N MET A 11 3.23 3.62 -6.99
CA MET A 11 4.38 2.81 -6.56
C MET A 11 4.18 2.15 -5.20
N VAL A 12 3.51 2.83 -4.26
CA VAL A 12 3.14 2.25 -2.95
C VAL A 12 2.13 1.12 -3.13
N ILE A 13 1.13 1.28 -4.00
CA ILE A 13 0.19 0.20 -4.33
C ILE A 13 0.93 -0.99 -4.95
N LEU A 14 1.83 -0.75 -5.91
CA LEU A 14 2.67 -1.80 -6.49
C LEU A 14 3.54 -2.48 -5.43
N PHE A 15 4.11 -1.72 -4.50
CA PHE A 15 4.86 -2.27 -3.38
C PHE A 15 4.01 -3.19 -2.50
N PHE A 16 2.73 -2.89 -2.27
CA PHE A 16 1.85 -3.79 -1.52
C PHE A 16 1.44 -5.03 -2.33
N VAL A 17 1.13 -4.89 -3.61
CA VAL A 17 0.72 -6.03 -4.45
C VAL A 17 1.89 -6.98 -4.73
N PHE A 18 3.03 -6.45 -5.19
CA PHE A 18 4.20 -7.24 -5.56
C PHE A 18 5.15 -7.49 -4.39
N GLY A 19 5.09 -6.67 -3.34
CA GLY A 19 5.94 -6.86 -2.17
C GLY A 19 5.65 -8.15 -1.43
N PHE A 20 4.40 -8.66 -1.44
CA PHE A 20 4.07 -9.92 -0.76
C PHE A 20 4.79 -11.15 -1.33
N PRO A 21 4.74 -11.47 -2.65
CA PRO A 21 5.48 -12.60 -3.20
C PRO A 21 7.00 -12.41 -3.07
N ILE A 22 7.51 -11.19 -3.22
CA ILE A 22 8.93 -10.88 -3.02
C ILE A 22 9.34 -11.11 -1.56
N ALA A 23 8.50 -10.66 -0.61
CA ALA A 23 8.68 -10.84 0.83
C ALA A 23 8.72 -12.32 1.21
N LEU A 24 7.84 -13.13 0.62
CA LEU A 24 7.83 -14.57 0.79
C LEU A 24 9.07 -15.22 0.20
N TYR A 25 9.49 -14.84 -1.01
CA TYR A 25 10.64 -15.44 -1.69
C TYR A 25 11.95 -15.19 -0.92
N TYR A 26 12.30 -13.92 -0.69
CA TYR A 26 13.56 -13.55 -0.04
C TYR A 26 13.54 -13.78 1.47
N ASN A 27 12.36 -13.80 2.10
CA ASN A 27 12.17 -13.93 3.55
C ASN A 27 13.04 -12.97 4.39
N HIS A 28 13.36 -11.79 3.85
CA HIS A 28 14.20 -10.82 4.53
C HIS A 28 13.42 -10.14 5.65
N ARG A 29 13.90 -10.24 6.90
CA ARG A 29 13.17 -9.83 8.10
C ARG A 29 12.69 -8.38 8.04
N MET A 30 13.59 -7.45 7.75
CA MET A 30 13.24 -6.03 7.69
C MET A 30 12.21 -5.74 6.61
N PHE A 31 12.35 -6.38 5.44
CA PHE A 31 11.44 -6.17 4.32
C PHE A 31 10.03 -6.66 4.65
N ARG A 32 9.92 -7.85 5.26
CA ARG A 32 8.63 -8.42 5.69
C ARG A 32 7.93 -7.56 6.73
N ILE A 33 8.67 -7.06 7.73
CA ILE A 33 8.10 -6.22 8.79
C ILE A 33 7.64 -4.88 8.21
N ILE A 34 8.46 -4.21 7.39
CA ILE A 34 8.11 -2.94 6.75
C ILE A 34 6.87 -3.11 5.85
N HIS A 35 6.86 -4.16 5.03
CA HIS A 35 5.74 -4.45 4.15
C HIS A 35 4.44 -4.71 4.92
N ALA A 36 4.47 -5.61 5.91
CA ALA A 36 3.29 -5.98 6.68
C ALA A 36 2.78 -4.83 7.56
N SER A 37 3.66 -4.07 8.20
CA SER A 37 3.27 -2.91 9.02
C SER A 37 2.70 -1.77 8.18
N GLY A 38 3.30 -1.49 7.02
CA GLY A 38 2.76 -0.50 6.08
C GLY A 38 1.38 -0.88 5.58
N LEU A 39 1.19 -2.14 5.18
CA LEU A 39 -0.09 -2.64 4.69
C LEU A 39 -1.16 -2.58 5.79
N ALA A 40 -0.83 -3.05 7.00
CA ALA A 40 -1.73 -3.00 8.14
C ALA A 40 -2.12 -1.55 8.50
N GLY A 41 -1.17 -0.62 8.50
CA GLY A 41 -1.44 0.79 8.77
C GLY A 41 -2.40 1.42 7.75
N VAL A 42 -2.17 1.17 6.45
CA VAL A 42 -3.05 1.67 5.38
C VAL A 42 -4.45 1.06 5.49
N THR A 43 -4.57 -0.25 5.73
CA THR A 43 -5.87 -0.90 5.91
C THR A 43 -6.62 -0.36 7.13
N VAL A 44 -5.94 -0.09 8.24
CA VAL A 44 -6.57 0.53 9.42
C VAL A 44 -7.10 1.93 9.08
N LEU A 45 -6.32 2.75 8.38
CA LEU A 45 -6.77 4.08 7.93
C LEU A 45 -8.03 3.97 7.06
N MET A 46 -8.05 3.05 6.10
CA MET A 46 -9.22 2.80 5.24
C MET A 46 -10.45 2.37 6.04
N VAL A 47 -10.30 1.48 7.03
CA VAL A 47 -11.40 1.03 7.90
C VAL A 47 -11.93 2.18 8.76
N LEU A 48 -11.07 3.09 9.20
CA LEU A 48 -11.46 4.29 9.95
C LEU A 48 -12.11 5.37 9.07
N GLY A 49 -12.21 5.14 7.75
CA GLY A 49 -12.69 6.14 6.79
C GLY A 49 -11.74 7.33 6.62
N ILE A 50 -10.49 7.20 7.10
CA ILE A 50 -9.47 8.23 6.97
C ILE A 50 -8.77 8.04 5.62
N PRO A 51 -8.75 9.04 4.73
CA PRO A 51 -8.04 8.94 3.47
C PRO A 51 -6.55 8.75 3.73
N CYS A 52 -5.87 8.03 2.82
CA CYS A 52 -4.42 7.88 2.90
C CYS A 52 -3.75 9.27 2.97
N PRO A 53 -2.68 9.46 3.77
CA PRO A 53 -2.01 10.75 3.88
C PRO A 53 -1.58 11.30 2.51
N LEU A 54 -1.22 10.41 1.57
CA LEU A 54 -0.91 10.77 0.18
C LEU A 54 -2.07 11.38 -0.60
N THR A 55 -3.30 10.94 -0.35
CA THR A 55 -4.52 11.51 -0.96
C THR A 55 -4.76 12.93 -0.45
N ILE A 56 -4.46 13.21 0.82
CA ILE A 56 -4.57 14.57 1.38
C ILE A 56 -3.60 15.52 0.67
N TRP A 57 -2.36 15.08 0.46
CA TRP A 57 -1.38 15.85 -0.30
C TRP A 57 -1.82 16.08 -1.75
N GLU A 58 -2.39 15.06 -2.38
CA GLU A 58 -2.94 15.15 -3.75
C GLU A 58 -4.01 16.25 -3.85
N GLU A 59 -4.99 16.25 -2.94
CA GLU A 59 -6.11 17.21 -2.96
C GLU A 59 -5.62 18.65 -2.74
N ILE A 60 -4.73 18.88 -1.78
CA ILE A 60 -4.12 20.21 -1.52
C ILE A 60 -3.37 20.73 -2.76
N LEU A 61 -2.66 19.87 -3.47
CA LEU A 61 -1.92 20.23 -4.68
C LEU A 61 -2.85 20.49 -5.88
N ARG A 62 -4.03 19.87 -5.88
CA ARG A 62 -5.05 19.98 -6.94
C ARG A 62 -5.86 21.27 -6.81
N GLU A 63 -6.18 21.68 -5.59
CA GLU A 63 -6.89 22.94 -5.30
C GLU A 63 -6.09 24.17 -5.76
N ASN A 64 -4.76 24.07 -5.79
CA ASN A 64 -3.85 25.11 -6.29
C ASN A 64 -3.66 25.14 -7.81
N ARG A 65 -4.33 24.27 -8.58
CA ARG A 65 -4.21 24.22 -10.05
C ARG A 65 -5.58 24.33 -10.73
N LEU A 66 -5.90 25.53 -11.25
CA LEU A 66 -7.11 25.82 -12.04
C LEU A 66 -7.13 25.18 -13.46
N TYR A 67 -6.27 24.20 -13.76
CA TYR A 67 -6.24 23.57 -15.09
C TYR A 67 -6.21 22.04 -15.00
N GLY A 68 -7.05 21.43 -15.82
CA GLY A 68 -7.36 20.00 -15.90
C GLY A 68 -6.13 19.11 -15.80
N GLY A 69 -6.27 18.05 -14.98
CA GLY A 69 -5.23 17.04 -14.82
C GLY A 69 -4.75 16.50 -16.16
N SER A 70 -3.45 16.22 -16.24
CA SER A 70 -2.83 15.52 -17.38
C SER A 70 -3.57 14.21 -17.66
N PHE A 71 -3.54 13.73 -18.90
CA PHE A 71 -4.10 12.43 -19.29
C PHE A 71 -3.64 11.31 -18.34
N ILE A 72 -2.36 11.31 -17.97
CA ILE A 72 -1.77 10.35 -17.02
C ILE A 72 -2.40 10.46 -15.63
N THR A 73 -2.64 11.69 -15.14
CA THR A 73 -3.32 11.94 -13.86
C THR A 73 -4.74 11.41 -13.86
N SER A 74 -5.50 11.63 -14.93
CA SER A 74 -6.87 11.14 -15.03
C SER A 74 -6.94 9.61 -15.02
N TRP A 75 -6.03 8.92 -15.73
CA TRP A 75 -5.99 7.46 -15.74
C TRP A 75 -5.51 6.89 -14.41
N LEU A 76 -4.46 7.46 -13.80
CA LEU A 76 -3.98 6.98 -12.49
C LEU A 76 -5.02 7.20 -11.41
N ASN A 77 -5.74 8.34 -11.37
CA ASN A 77 -6.82 8.53 -10.39
C ASN A 77 -7.87 7.44 -10.51
N LYS A 78 -8.28 7.13 -11.74
CA LYS A 78 -9.27 6.08 -12.00
C LYS A 78 -8.83 4.72 -11.47
N ILE A 79 -7.54 4.39 -11.63
CA ILE A 79 -6.94 3.13 -11.16
C ILE A 79 -6.78 3.14 -9.63
N ILE A 80 -6.24 4.20 -9.05
CA ILE A 80 -5.91 4.31 -7.63
C ILE A 80 -7.16 4.34 -6.77
N TYR A 81 -8.17 5.11 -7.18
CA TYR A 81 -9.45 5.21 -6.47
C TYR A 81 -10.43 4.10 -6.88
N LEU A 82 -10.02 3.18 -7.77
CA LEU A 82 -10.84 2.09 -8.29
C LEU A 82 -12.25 2.58 -8.66
N GLU A 83 -12.30 3.62 -9.49
CA GLU A 83 -13.56 4.30 -9.83
C GLU A 83 -14.55 3.30 -10.42
N GLY A 84 -15.72 3.16 -9.78
CA GLY A 84 -16.74 2.18 -10.15
C GLY A 84 -16.80 0.93 -9.27
N ILE A 85 -15.87 0.78 -8.32
CA ILE A 85 -15.93 -0.24 -7.27
C ILE A 85 -16.39 0.42 -5.97
N ALA A 86 -17.33 -0.23 -5.26
CA ALA A 86 -17.77 0.25 -3.96
C ALA A 86 -16.60 0.24 -2.95
N THR A 87 -16.45 1.33 -2.21
CA THR A 87 -15.38 1.48 -1.21
C THR A 87 -15.36 0.35 -0.19
N GLU A 88 -16.53 -0.18 0.18
CA GLU A 88 -16.67 -1.34 1.07
C GLU A 88 -15.97 -2.59 0.52
N VAL A 89 -16.06 -2.82 -0.80
CA VAL A 89 -15.39 -3.96 -1.45
C VAL A 89 -13.87 -3.77 -1.42
N VAL A 90 -13.39 -2.55 -1.66
CA VAL A 90 -11.96 -2.23 -1.58
C VAL A 90 -11.43 -2.44 -0.16
N ILE A 91 -12.16 -1.98 0.85
CA ILE A 91 -11.83 -2.19 2.27
C ILE A 91 -11.78 -3.68 2.57
N LEU A 92 -12.80 -4.46 2.18
CA LEU A 92 -12.86 -5.89 2.45
C LEU A 92 -11.71 -6.65 1.77
N LEU A 93 -11.41 -6.34 0.51
CA LEU A 93 -10.27 -6.92 -0.21
C LEU A 93 -8.93 -6.55 0.46
N SER A 94 -8.75 -5.29 0.86
CA SER A 94 -7.53 -4.83 1.54
C SER A 94 -7.35 -5.49 2.92
N ALA A 95 -8.45 -5.67 3.66
CA ALA A 95 -8.46 -6.36 4.95
C ALA A 95 -8.15 -7.86 4.78
N GLY A 96 -8.78 -8.52 3.81
CA GLY A 96 -8.49 -9.91 3.48
C GLY A 96 -7.04 -10.12 3.07
N PHE A 97 -6.48 -9.22 2.24
CA PHE A 97 -5.08 -9.26 1.85
C PHE A 97 -4.15 -9.02 3.04
N THR A 98 -4.47 -8.09 3.93
CA THR A 98 -3.69 -7.85 5.16
C THR A 98 -3.67 -9.08 6.06
N ILE A 99 -4.81 -9.76 6.23
CA ILE A 99 -4.90 -11.01 7.01
C ILE A 99 -4.05 -12.11 6.36
N LEU A 100 -4.07 -12.22 5.03
CA LEU A 100 -3.22 -13.16 4.29
C LEU A 100 -1.72 -12.86 4.49
N VAL A 101 -1.33 -11.58 4.45
CA VAL A 101 0.06 -11.19 4.72
C VAL A 101 0.44 -11.50 6.17
N ALA A 102 -0.45 -11.25 7.13
CA ALA A 102 -0.22 -11.57 8.54
C ALA A 102 -0.11 -13.08 8.80
N SER A 103 -0.97 -13.90 8.18
CA SER A 103 -0.93 -15.36 8.33
C SER A 103 0.37 -15.97 7.78
N SER A 104 1.02 -15.30 6.81
CA SER A 104 2.32 -15.73 6.29
C SER A 104 3.43 -15.77 7.37
N PHE A 105 3.31 -15.02 8.47
CA PHE A 105 4.27 -15.06 9.57
C PHE A 105 4.14 -16.33 10.41
N ILE A 106 2.97 -16.97 10.39
CA ILE A 106 2.72 -18.24 11.09
C ILE A 106 3.37 -19.39 10.32
N TRP A 107 3.15 -19.46 9.00
CA TRP A 107 3.67 -20.57 8.17
C TRP A 107 5.16 -20.42 7.82
N LYS A 108 5.64 -19.19 7.70
CA LYS A 108 7.04 -18.89 7.44
C LYS A 108 7.51 -17.93 8.52
N PRO A 109 7.95 -18.40 9.70
CA PRO A 109 8.42 -17.51 10.74
C PRO A 109 9.65 -16.73 10.30
N LEU A 110 9.81 -15.54 10.87
CA LEU A 110 11.01 -14.73 10.66
C LEU A 110 12.22 -15.47 11.25
N LYS A 111 13.31 -15.59 10.50
CA LYS A 111 14.58 -16.03 11.09
C LYS A 111 14.98 -15.01 12.19
N GLY A 112 15.13 -15.51 13.41
CA GLY A 112 15.53 -14.71 14.56
C GLY A 112 16.92 -14.12 14.39
N ILE A 113 17.19 -12.96 15.00
CA ILE A 113 18.54 -12.36 15.02
C ILE A 113 19.55 -13.29 15.74
N ASP A 114 19.07 -14.13 16.67
CA ASP A 114 19.92 -15.12 17.38
C ASP A 114 20.45 -16.25 16.50
N ASP A 115 19.83 -16.54 15.35
CA ASP A 115 20.30 -17.58 14.43
C ASP A 115 21.59 -17.18 13.69
N LYS A 116 21.99 -15.90 13.78
CA LYS A 116 23.24 -15.38 13.19
C LYS A 116 24.44 -15.37 14.14
N LYS A 117 24.26 -15.67 15.43
CA LYS A 117 25.39 -15.69 16.40
C LYS A 117 26.13 -17.02 16.44
N ASN A 118 25.66 -18.03 15.71
CA ASN A 118 26.15 -19.41 15.80
C ASN A 118 26.94 -19.87 14.57
N HIS A 119 27.46 -18.94 13.75
CA HIS A 119 28.28 -19.26 12.58
C HIS A 119 29.53 -18.40 12.54
#